data_AF-A0A523C8Q0-F1
#
_entry.id   AF-A0A523C8Q0-F1
#
_cell.length_a   1.000
_cell.length_b   1.000
_cell.length_c   1.000
_cell.angle_alpha   90.00
_cell.angle_beta   90.00
_cell.angle_gamma   90.00
#
_symmetry.space_group_name_H-M   'P 1'
#
loop_
_entity.id
_entity.type
_entity.pdbx_description
1 polymer ?
#
loop_
_entity_poly.entity_id
_entity_poly.type
_entity_poly.pdbx_seq_one_letter_code
_entity_poly.pdbx_strand_id
1 'polypeptide(L)'
;MKTTTIFLAAAGLVLAITGNGLGADARNGKLLFASPTLGGGTSGKSCLTCHEHGRDLSPETLSRKHYLIMGNPVASLAGVINFCIEVALRGEAIPENGKEMTDLIAYLPILITDTSAKPQ
;
A
#
# COMPACT_ATOMS: atom_id res chain seq x y z
N MET A 1 -56.68 6.39 25.13
CA MET A 1 -56.76 6.88 23.74
C MET A 1 -55.65 7.92 23.59
N LYS A 2 -54.49 7.54 23.01
CA LYS A 2 -53.93 8.08 21.73
C LYS A 2 -54.15 9.59 21.60
N THR A 3 -53.12 10.42 21.54
CA THR A 3 -52.27 10.54 20.33
C THR A 3 -50.82 10.92 20.61
N THR A 4 -49.95 10.27 19.83
CA THR A 4 -48.48 10.30 19.85
C THR A 4 -47.92 11.57 19.21
N THR A 5 -46.93 12.18 19.85
CA THR A 5 -46.20 13.37 19.37
C THR A 5 -45.30 13.03 18.18
N ILE A 6 -45.35 13.89 17.17
CA ILE A 6 -44.58 13.84 15.91
C ILE A 6 -43.12 14.25 16.18
N PHE A 7 -42.17 13.49 15.66
CA PHE A 7 -40.80 13.97 15.40
C PHE A 7 -40.36 13.50 14.01
N LEU A 8 -40.51 14.37 13.00
CA LEU A 8 -39.72 14.28 11.78
C LEU A 8 -38.39 15.00 12.03
N ALA A 9 -37.33 14.23 12.30
CA ALA A 9 -35.97 14.74 12.21
C ALA A 9 -35.41 14.37 10.84
N ALA A 10 -35.54 15.29 9.87
CA ALA A 10 -34.81 15.21 8.61
C ALA A 10 -33.36 15.65 8.86
N ALA A 11 -32.49 14.68 9.18
CA ALA A 11 -31.05 14.90 9.21
C ALA A 11 -30.52 14.88 7.77
N GLY A 12 -30.51 16.06 7.13
CA GLY A 12 -29.76 16.28 5.89
C GLY A 12 -28.27 16.26 6.19
N LEU A 13 -27.64 15.10 6.01
CA LEU A 13 -26.19 14.95 6.08
C LEU A 13 -25.57 15.52 4.81
N VAL A 14 -25.17 16.79 4.85
CA VAL A 14 -24.31 17.40 3.83
C VAL A 14 -22.89 16.87 4.04
N LEU A 15 -22.51 15.84 3.30
CA LEU A 15 -21.09 15.49 3.16
C LEU A 15 -20.45 16.48 2.18
N ALA A 16 -19.90 17.56 2.72
CA ALA A 16 -18.88 18.32 2.02
C ALA A 16 -17.61 17.46 1.97
N ILE A 17 -17.41 16.74 0.86
CA ILE A 17 -16.14 16.06 0.59
C ILE A 17 -15.16 17.14 0.17
N THR A 18 -14.45 17.72 1.14
CA THR A 18 -13.26 18.50 0.87
C THR A 18 -12.18 17.55 0.35
N GLY A 19 -11.77 17.76 -0.90
CA GLY A 19 -10.67 17.03 -1.52
C GLY A 19 -9.37 17.32 -0.76
N ASN A 20 -9.00 16.41 0.14
CA ASN A 20 -7.65 16.32 0.66
C ASN A 20 -6.86 15.48 -0.34
N GLY A 21 -5.80 16.07 -0.90
CA GLY A 21 -5.02 15.51 -1.99
C GLY A 21 -4.63 14.05 -1.75
N LEU A 22 -4.94 13.21 -2.74
CA LEU A 22 -4.38 11.87 -2.91
C LEU A 22 -2.90 11.98 -3.32
N GLY A 23 -2.13 12.77 -2.56
CA GLY A 23 -0.68 12.88 -2.71
C GLY A 23 -0.02 11.69 -2.06
N ALA A 24 1.03 11.18 -2.70
CA ALA A 24 1.85 10.14 -2.13
C ALA A 24 2.60 10.65 -0.88
N ASP A 25 2.66 9.83 0.16
CA ASP A 25 3.42 10.07 1.38
C ASP A 25 4.45 8.94 1.58
N ALA A 26 5.70 9.21 1.19
CA ALA A 26 6.79 8.24 1.32
C ALA A 26 7.13 7.89 2.79
N ARG A 27 6.84 8.78 3.75
CA ARG A 27 7.04 8.46 5.18
C ARG A 27 6.02 7.43 5.61
N ASN A 28 4.77 7.56 5.18
CA ASN A 28 3.76 6.52 5.39
C ASN A 28 4.15 5.22 4.65
N GLY A 29 4.64 5.34 3.41
CA GLY A 29 5.15 4.20 2.64
C GLY A 29 6.23 3.41 3.38
N LYS A 30 7.16 4.09 4.05
CA LYS A 30 8.18 3.45 4.91
C LYS A 30 7.56 2.67 6.07
N LEU A 31 6.53 3.21 6.73
CA LEU A 31 5.85 2.52 7.83
C LEU A 31 5.10 1.30 7.34
N LEU A 32 4.38 1.41 6.21
CA LEU A 32 3.68 0.29 5.57
C LEU A 32 4.67 -0.80 5.15
N PHE A 33 5.81 -0.44 4.58
CA PHE A 33 6.86 -1.38 4.15
C PHE A 33 7.44 -2.21 5.32
N ALA A 34 7.47 -1.63 6.52
CA ALA A 34 7.92 -2.29 7.74
C ALA A 34 6.79 -3.04 8.48
N SER A 35 5.52 -2.86 8.09
CA SER A 35 4.37 -3.38 8.81
C SER A 35 4.17 -4.89 8.58
N PRO A 36 4.16 -5.73 9.63
CA PRO A 36 3.84 -7.14 9.50
C PRO A 36 2.35 -7.42 9.34
N THR A 37 1.49 -6.41 9.52
CA THR A 37 0.03 -6.51 9.46
C THR A 37 -0.57 -5.82 8.23
N LEU A 38 0.26 -5.40 7.27
CA LEU A 38 -0.21 -4.82 6.00
C LEU A 38 -1.16 -5.79 5.28
N GLY A 39 -2.30 -5.28 4.80
CA GLY A 39 -3.34 -6.12 4.19
C GLY A 39 -3.94 -7.15 5.15
N GLY A 40 -3.84 -6.95 6.47
CA GLY A 40 -4.25 -7.96 7.45
C GLY A 40 -3.28 -9.15 7.55
N GLY A 41 -2.02 -8.97 7.13
CA GLY A 41 -1.00 -10.02 7.13
C GLY A 41 -0.87 -10.79 8.45
N THR A 42 -0.67 -12.11 8.33
CA THR A 42 -0.65 -13.05 9.47
C THR A 42 0.65 -13.86 9.56
N SER A 43 1.57 -13.72 8.60
CA SER A 43 2.83 -14.49 8.61
C SER A 43 3.86 -13.97 9.61
N GLY A 44 3.65 -12.78 10.18
CA GLY A 44 4.61 -12.08 11.03
C GLY A 44 5.79 -11.45 10.27
N LYS A 45 5.80 -11.55 8.93
CA LYS A 45 6.80 -10.93 8.05
C LYS A 45 6.32 -9.57 7.56
N SER A 46 7.25 -8.71 7.18
CA SER A 46 6.98 -7.48 6.43
C SER A 46 7.85 -7.43 5.17
N CYS A 47 7.64 -6.44 4.29
CA CYS A 47 8.47 -6.26 3.11
C CYS A 47 9.96 -6.13 3.49
N LEU A 48 10.24 -5.46 4.62
CA LEU A 48 11.59 -5.29 5.17
C LEU A 48 12.27 -6.61 5.55
N THR A 49 11.50 -7.66 5.86
CA THR A 49 12.09 -8.98 6.20
C THR A 49 12.90 -9.57 5.05
N CYS A 50 12.48 -9.32 3.79
CA CYS A 50 13.17 -9.81 2.60
C CYS A 50 13.99 -8.71 1.90
N HIS A 51 13.47 -7.48 1.88
CA HIS A 51 14.07 -6.33 1.21
C HIS A 51 14.74 -5.38 2.20
N GLU A 52 15.48 -5.95 3.15
CA GLU A 52 16.28 -5.20 4.12
C GLU A 52 17.24 -4.26 3.38
N HIS A 53 17.24 -2.98 3.72
CA HIS A 53 18.04 -1.96 3.03
C HIS A 53 17.92 -2.07 1.49
N GLY A 54 16.71 -2.28 0.96
CA GLY A 54 16.49 -2.31 -0.49
C GLY A 54 17.16 -3.49 -1.22
N ARG A 55 17.56 -4.54 -0.50
CA ARG A 55 18.12 -5.76 -1.10
C ARG A 55 17.24 -6.26 -2.25
N ASP A 56 17.89 -6.58 -3.37
CA ASP A 56 17.27 -7.07 -4.60
C ASP A 56 16.27 -6.10 -5.27
N LEU A 57 16.20 -4.85 -4.81
CA LEU A 57 15.46 -3.78 -5.46
C LEU A 57 16.42 -2.88 -6.24
N SER A 58 16.00 -2.44 -7.41
CA SER A 58 16.76 -1.54 -8.28
C SER A 58 15.84 -0.59 -9.06
N PRO A 59 16.34 0.53 -9.59
CA PRO A 59 15.52 1.42 -10.41
C PRO A 59 14.93 0.68 -11.63
N GLU A 60 15.66 -0.30 -12.16
CA GLU A 60 15.20 -1.18 -13.23
C GLU A 60 14.00 -2.02 -12.79
N THR A 61 13.99 -2.56 -11.56
CA THR A 61 12.82 -3.31 -11.05
C THR A 61 11.58 -2.43 -10.93
N LEU A 62 11.70 -1.14 -10.61
CA LEU A 62 10.55 -0.24 -10.46
C LEU A 62 9.98 0.24 -11.80
N SER A 63 10.80 0.26 -12.86
CA SER A 63 10.45 0.83 -14.16
C SER A 63 10.13 -0.22 -15.23
N ARG A 64 10.06 -1.51 -14.87
CA ARG A 64 9.73 -2.57 -15.84
C ARG A 64 8.30 -2.40 -16.35
N LYS A 65 8.14 -2.65 -17.65
CA LYS A 65 6.82 -2.69 -18.31
C LYS A 65 6.11 -4.03 -18.11
N HIS A 66 6.86 -5.09 -17.84
CA HIS A 66 6.33 -6.44 -17.64
C HIS A 66 7.03 -7.09 -16.47
N TYR A 67 6.25 -7.71 -15.60
CA TYR A 67 6.73 -8.46 -14.45
C TYR A 67 6.40 -9.93 -14.66
N LEU A 68 7.32 -10.81 -14.25
CA LEU A 68 7.10 -12.24 -14.18
C LEU A 68 7.32 -12.67 -12.74
N ILE A 69 6.30 -13.24 -12.12
CA ILE A 69 6.37 -13.78 -10.77
C ILE A 69 6.01 -15.26 -10.83
N MET A 70 6.95 -16.11 -10.42
CA MET A 70 6.78 -17.58 -10.48
C MET A 70 6.37 -18.07 -11.88
N GLY A 71 6.90 -17.44 -12.94
CA GLY A 71 6.58 -17.76 -14.33
C GLY A 71 5.28 -17.15 -14.86
N ASN A 72 4.48 -16.48 -14.02
CA ASN A 72 3.22 -15.85 -14.42
C ASN A 72 3.40 -14.35 -14.66
N PRO A 73 2.78 -13.79 -15.72
CA PRO A 73 2.80 -12.37 -15.99
C PRO A 73 2.01 -11.58 -14.94
N VAL A 74 2.57 -10.46 -14.49
CA VAL A 74 1.93 -9.48 -13.62
C VAL A 74 1.97 -8.11 -14.28
N ALA A 75 0.82 -7.45 -14.31
CA ALA A 75 0.57 -6.29 -15.17
C ALA A 75 1.21 -4.98 -14.67
N SER A 76 1.53 -4.89 -13.37
CA SER A 76 1.96 -3.64 -12.75
C SER A 76 2.87 -3.88 -11.55
N LEU A 77 3.61 -2.84 -11.15
CA LEU A 77 4.35 -2.83 -9.89
C LEU A 77 3.41 -3.01 -8.69
N ALA A 78 2.22 -2.39 -8.74
CA ALA A 78 1.19 -2.57 -7.73
C ALA A 78 0.74 -4.04 -7.62
N GLY A 79 0.57 -4.72 -8.74
CA GLY A 79 0.29 -6.16 -8.77
C GLY A 79 1.42 -7.00 -8.17
N VAL A 80 2.68 -6.62 -8.40
CA VAL A 80 3.83 -7.28 -7.74
C VAL A 80 3.78 -7.10 -6.23
N ILE A 81 3.49 -5.88 -5.76
CA ILE A 81 3.36 -5.58 -4.34
C ILE A 81 2.21 -6.41 -3.73
N ASN A 82 1.05 -6.45 -4.38
CA ASN A 82 -0.09 -7.24 -3.93
C ASN A 82 0.22 -8.75 -3.89
N PHE A 83 0.92 -9.28 -4.90
CA PHE A 83 1.38 -10.67 -4.85
C PHE A 83 2.22 -10.95 -3.61
N CYS A 84 3.14 -10.05 -3.25
CA CYS A 84 3.96 -10.20 -2.05
C CYS A 84 3.12 -10.12 -0.76
N ILE A 85 2.12 -9.24 -0.71
CA ILE A 85 1.19 -9.15 0.42
C ILE A 85 0.42 -10.46 0.60
N GLU A 86 -0.15 -11.00 -0.47
CA GLU A 86 -0.95 -12.22 -0.44
C GLU A 86 -0.09 -13.45 -0.11
N VAL A 87 1.05 -13.61 -0.78
CA VAL A 87 1.83 -14.85 -0.70
C VAL A 87 2.81 -14.84 0.48
N ALA A 88 3.56 -13.75 0.65
CA ALA A 88 4.61 -13.69 1.68
C ALA A 88 4.04 -13.23 3.03
N LEU A 89 3.13 -12.24 3.03
CA LEU A 89 2.56 -11.71 4.27
C LEU A 89 1.31 -12.48 4.71
N ARG A 90 0.71 -13.30 3.83
CA ARG A 90 -0.56 -13.98 4.06
C ARG A 90 -1.67 -13.00 4.44
N GLY A 91 -1.70 -11.87 3.74
CA GLY A 91 -2.76 -10.86 3.83
C GLY A 91 -3.64 -10.87 2.59
N GLU A 92 -4.45 -9.84 2.46
CA GLU A 92 -5.29 -9.54 1.30
C GLU A 92 -4.67 -8.42 0.47
N ALA A 93 -4.83 -8.49 -0.85
CA ALA A 93 -4.44 -7.40 -1.74
C ALA A 93 -5.09 -6.07 -1.33
N ILE A 94 -4.29 -5.00 -1.40
CA ILE A 94 -4.78 -3.63 -1.18
C ILE A 94 -5.14 -2.98 -2.54
N PRO A 95 -5.99 -1.94 -2.56
CA PRO A 95 -6.36 -1.29 -3.82
C PRO A 95 -5.14 -0.72 -4.57
N GLU A 96 -4.95 -1.11 -5.84
CA GLU A 96 -3.77 -0.72 -6.64
C GLU A 96 -3.64 0.79 -6.85
N ASN A 97 -4.77 1.50 -6.92
CA ASN A 97 -4.84 2.97 -7.01
C ASN A 97 -5.16 3.63 -5.67
N GLY A 98 -5.09 2.86 -4.57
CA GLY A 98 -5.36 3.34 -3.22
C GLY A 98 -4.20 4.13 -2.64
N LYS A 99 -4.47 4.80 -1.52
CA LYS A 99 -3.48 5.60 -0.81
C LYS A 99 -2.29 4.75 -0.32
N GLU A 100 -2.54 3.60 0.29
CA GLU A 100 -1.48 2.74 0.81
C GLU A 100 -0.52 2.27 -0.29
N MET A 101 -1.05 1.85 -1.44
CA MET A 101 -0.24 1.45 -2.59
C MET A 101 0.57 2.62 -3.14
N THR A 102 -0.07 3.79 -3.26
CA THR A 102 0.58 5.01 -3.75
C THR A 102 1.73 5.43 -2.83
N ASP A 103 1.53 5.35 -1.51
CA ASP A 103 2.54 5.66 -0.50
C ASP A 103 3.70 4.66 -0.53
N LEU A 104 3.41 3.36 -0.65
CA LEU A 104 4.42 2.30 -0.80
C LEU A 104 5.29 2.54 -2.04
N ILE A 105 4.68 2.77 -3.20
CA ILE A 105 5.41 3.01 -4.46
C ILE A 105 6.29 4.25 -4.37
N ALA A 106 5.81 5.33 -3.73
CA ALA A 106 6.60 6.54 -3.53
C ALA A 106 7.81 6.34 -2.61
N TYR A 107 7.76 5.36 -1.70
CA TYR A 107 8.88 5.05 -0.82
C TYR A 107 10.00 4.26 -1.51
N LEU A 108 9.69 3.39 -2.48
CA LEU A 108 10.68 2.47 -3.07
C LEU A 108 11.91 3.17 -3.67
N PRO A 109 11.82 4.28 -4.41
CA PRO A 109 13.00 4.98 -4.94
C PRO A 109 13.91 5.54 -3.84
N ILE A 110 13.34 5.99 -2.73
CA ILE A 110 14.11 6.50 -1.57
C ILE A 110 14.87 5.34 -0.94
N LEU A 111 14.20 4.21 -0.72
CA LEU A 111 14.83 3.00 -0.16
C LEU A 111 16.05 2.56 -1.01
N ILE A 112 15.90 2.51 -2.32
CA ILE A 112 16.98 2.10 -3.25
C ILE A 112 18.15 3.10 -3.23
N THR A 113 17.85 4.40 -3.16
CA THR A 113 18.87 5.46 -3.17
C THR A 113 19.65 5.48 -1.85
N ASP A 114 18.96 5.32 -0.72
CA ASP A 114 19.59 5.21 0.61
C ASP A 114 20.57 4.02 0.67
N THR A 115 20.25 2.92 0.01
CA THR A 115 21.14 1.75 -0.10
C THR A 115 22.36 2.03 -0.95
N SER A 116 22.18 2.68 -2.10
CA SER A 116 23.28 2.99 -3.03
C SER A 116 24.32 3.94 -2.42
N ALA A 117 23.95 4.69 -1.38
CA ALA A 117 24.82 5.61 -0.66
C ALA A 117 25.64 4.97 0.49
N LYS A 118 25.33 3.72 0.88
CA LYS A 118 26.13 2.96 1.86
C LYS A 118 26.97 1.90 1.14
N PRO A 119 28.30 1.84 1.36
CA PRO A 119 29.08 0.72 0.88
C PRO A 119 28.54 -0.56 1.52
N GLN A 120 28.22 -1.54 0.67
CA GLN A 120 27.73 -2.87 1.06
C GLN A 120 28.80 -3.66 1.82
#